data_AF-A0A498R039-F1
#
_entry.id   AF-A0A498R039-F1
#
_cell.length_a   1.000
_cell.length_b   1.000
_cell.length_c   1.000
_cell.angle_alpha   90.00
_cell.angle_beta   90.00
_cell.angle_gamma   90.00
#
_symmetry.space_group_name_H-M   'P 1'
#
loop_
_entity.id
_entity.type
_entity.pdbx_description
1 polymer ?
#
loop_
_entity_poly.entity_id
_entity_poly.type
_entity_poly.pdbx_seq_one_letter_code
_entity_poly.pdbx_strand_id
1 'polypeptide(L)'
;MTLLEPAARRRDVSVVDLLGAVVGAATHEPNAYIGEPGPDEPLLSGDRAARSAAPKVDELGPTLVEAVRRRDGLPRIAQAIAAPAVRKTGVLESETRLLRERLTAIQESVLNAYPDHELSALGDWMLMAAIDALIDEHQYLANYHMAWFAVVARREGSGGFAA
;
A
#
# COMPACT_ATOMS: atom_id res chain seq x y z
N MET A 1 13.15 -0.30 -12.96
CA MET A 1 11.77 -0.83 -12.92
C MET A 1 10.80 0.35 -12.90
N THR A 2 9.70 0.25 -13.63
CA THR A 2 8.62 1.26 -13.63
C THR A 2 7.34 0.57 -13.18
N LEU A 3 6.55 1.24 -12.34
CA LEU A 3 5.27 0.72 -11.86
C LEU A 3 4.12 1.31 -12.66
N LEU A 4 3.01 0.59 -12.70
CA LEU A 4 1.75 1.12 -13.18
C LEU A 4 1.31 2.31 -12.32
N GLU A 5 0.75 3.34 -12.94
CA GLU A 5 0.19 4.48 -12.21
C GLU A 5 -1.03 4.06 -11.36
N PRO A 6 -1.27 4.73 -10.21
CA PRO A 6 -2.49 4.52 -9.43
C PRO A 6 -3.74 4.83 -10.26
N ALA A 7 -4.45 3.79 -10.67
CA ALA A 7 -5.67 3.89 -11.47
C ALA A 7 -6.57 2.68 -11.22
N ALA A 8 -7.88 2.87 -11.38
CA ALA A 8 -8.84 1.79 -11.23
C ALA A 8 -8.69 0.78 -12.39
N ARG A 9 -8.39 -0.48 -12.07
CA ARG A 9 -8.25 -1.59 -13.04
C ARG A 9 -9.11 -2.78 -12.66
N ARG A 10 -9.84 -3.40 -13.60
CA ARG A 10 -10.74 -4.53 -13.30
C ARG A 10 -10.09 -5.56 -12.34
N ARG A 11 -10.88 -6.13 -11.41
CA ARG A 11 -10.35 -7.06 -10.39
C ARG A 11 -9.86 -8.38 -10.98
N ASP A 12 -10.47 -8.82 -12.07
CA ASP A 12 -10.20 -10.07 -12.77
C ASP A 12 -9.14 -9.93 -13.88
N VAL A 13 -8.42 -8.80 -13.93
CA VAL A 13 -7.35 -8.58 -14.90
C VAL A 13 -6.13 -9.45 -14.57
N SER A 14 -5.61 -10.18 -15.55
CA SER A 14 -4.42 -11.01 -15.34
C SER A 14 -3.16 -10.14 -15.21
N VAL A 15 -2.10 -10.69 -14.61
CA VAL A 15 -0.78 -10.01 -14.54
C VAL A 15 -0.19 -9.75 -15.93
N VAL A 16 -0.48 -10.59 -16.93
CA VAL A 16 -0.05 -10.39 -18.32
C VAL A 16 -0.80 -9.20 -18.93
N ASP A 17 -2.12 -9.13 -18.73
CA ASP A 17 -2.93 -8.02 -19.24
C ASP A 17 -2.52 -6.67 -18.60
N LEU A 18 -2.07 -6.70 -17.34
CA LEU A 18 -1.54 -5.52 -16.65
C LEU A 18 -0.26 -4.97 -17.28
N LEU A 19 0.54 -5.79 -17.99
CA LEU A 19 1.74 -5.32 -18.69
C LEU A 19 1.40 -4.45 -19.91
N GLY A 20 0.21 -4.62 -20.49
CA GLY A 20 -0.18 -3.95 -21.72
C GLY A 20 0.69 -4.38 -22.92
N ALA A 21 1.02 -3.42 -23.79
CA ALA A 21 1.80 -3.71 -25.00
C ALA A 21 3.31 -3.83 -24.68
N VAL A 22 3.80 -5.07 -24.61
CA VAL A 22 5.23 -5.39 -24.39
C VAL A 22 5.75 -6.36 -25.44
N VAL A 23 7.04 -6.30 -25.74
CA VAL A 23 7.71 -7.20 -26.72
C VAL A 23 8.21 -8.51 -26.10
N GLY A 24 8.15 -8.63 -24.77
CA GLY A 24 8.49 -9.83 -24.02
C GLY A 24 7.87 -9.77 -22.62
N ALA A 25 7.43 -10.91 -22.11
CA ALA A 25 6.80 -11.03 -20.80
C ALA A 25 7.34 -12.25 -20.06
N ALA A 26 7.56 -12.09 -18.76
CA ALA A 26 7.82 -13.15 -17.81
C ALA A 26 6.85 -12.97 -16.65
N THR A 27 6.25 -14.07 -16.19
CA THR A 27 5.29 -14.06 -15.09
C THR A 27 5.67 -15.11 -14.05
N HIS A 28 5.14 -14.91 -12.85
CA HIS A 28 5.26 -15.86 -11.76
C HIS A 28 3.87 -16.15 -11.22
N GLU A 29 3.54 -17.43 -11.11
CA GLU A 29 2.26 -17.85 -10.54
C GLU A 29 2.32 -17.78 -9.01
N PRO A 30 1.26 -17.31 -8.33
CA PRO A 30 1.19 -17.32 -6.88
C PRO A 30 1.50 -18.71 -6.31
N ASN A 31 2.34 -18.75 -5.27
CA ASN A 31 2.81 -19.97 -4.60
C ASN A 31 3.73 -20.89 -5.42
N ALA A 32 4.12 -20.50 -6.64
CA ALA A 32 5.19 -21.21 -7.33
C ALA A 32 6.50 -21.03 -6.57
N TYR A 33 7.30 -22.10 -6.53
CA TYR A 33 8.59 -22.05 -5.85
C TYR A 33 9.55 -21.09 -6.58
N ILE A 34 10.26 -20.27 -5.80
CA ILE A 34 11.36 -19.42 -6.26
C ILE A 34 12.65 -20.04 -5.71
N GLY A 35 13.60 -20.32 -6.60
CA GLY A 35 14.91 -20.86 -6.22
C GLY A 35 15.75 -19.84 -5.45
N GLU A 36 16.81 -20.33 -4.81
CA GLU A 36 17.78 -19.46 -4.13
C GLU A 36 18.43 -18.49 -5.11
N PRO A 37 18.68 -17.22 -4.71
CA PRO A 37 19.23 -16.20 -5.58
C PRO A 37 20.65 -16.57 -6.03
N GLY A 38 20.91 -16.44 -7.33
CA GLY A 38 22.21 -16.68 -7.94
C GLY A 38 23.12 -15.43 -7.94
N PRO A 39 24.35 -15.55 -8.47
CA PRO A 39 25.27 -14.42 -8.58
C PRO A 39 24.82 -13.33 -9.57
N ASP A 40 23.93 -13.67 -10.51
CA ASP A 40 23.40 -12.76 -11.53
C ASP A 40 22.08 -12.08 -11.10
N GLU A 41 21.65 -12.28 -9.85
CA GLU A 41 20.41 -11.70 -9.34
C GLU A 41 20.49 -10.14 -9.31
N PRO A 42 19.47 -9.42 -9.79
CA PRO A 42 19.49 -7.97 -9.80
C PRO A 42 19.57 -7.36 -8.39
N LEU A 43 20.32 -6.26 -8.25
CA LEU A 43 20.33 -5.49 -7.01
C LEU A 43 18.97 -4.83 -6.73
N LEU A 44 18.48 -4.97 -5.50
CA LEU A 44 17.20 -4.41 -5.03
C LEU A 44 17.32 -2.92 -4.65
N SER A 45 17.69 -2.07 -5.61
CA SER A 45 17.91 -0.62 -5.40
C SER A 45 16.84 0.28 -6.04
N GLY A 46 15.87 -0.31 -6.74
CA GLY A 46 14.91 0.41 -7.57
C GLY A 46 13.71 1.05 -6.85
N ASP A 47 13.46 0.72 -5.59
CA ASP A 47 12.22 1.09 -4.89
C ASP A 47 11.96 2.59 -4.86
N ARG A 48 12.96 3.40 -4.50
CA ARG A 48 12.81 4.85 -4.40
C ARG A 48 12.39 5.46 -5.73
N ALA A 49 13.08 5.12 -6.81
CA ALA A 49 12.79 5.65 -8.15
C ALA A 49 11.40 5.20 -8.63
N ALA A 50 11.08 3.92 -8.48
CA ALA A 50 9.83 3.33 -8.93
C ALA A 50 8.60 3.93 -8.21
N ARG A 51 8.69 4.13 -6.89
CA ARG A 51 7.57 4.61 -6.06
C ARG A 51 7.43 6.14 -6.05
N SER A 52 8.50 6.89 -6.33
CA SER A 52 8.46 8.35 -6.43
C SER A 52 7.73 8.86 -7.67
N ALA A 53 7.46 8.00 -8.65
CA ALA A 53 6.71 8.35 -9.86
C ALA A 53 5.18 8.48 -9.62
N ALA A 54 4.67 8.09 -8.45
CA ALA A 54 3.25 8.22 -8.15
C ALA A 54 2.80 9.70 -8.16
N PRO A 55 1.58 9.99 -8.66
CA PRO A 55 1.02 11.34 -8.62
C PRO A 55 1.02 11.92 -7.21
N LYS A 56 1.29 13.22 -7.10
CA LYS A 56 1.27 13.92 -5.82
C LYS A 56 -0.16 13.98 -5.28
N VAL A 57 -0.33 13.60 -4.02
CA VAL A 57 -1.56 13.78 -3.26
C VAL A 57 -1.57 15.19 -2.67
N ASP A 58 -2.61 15.95 -2.99
CA ASP A 58 -2.80 17.29 -2.45
C ASP A 58 -3.03 17.22 -0.94
N GLU A 59 -2.39 18.15 -0.22
CA GLU A 59 -2.46 18.24 1.24
C GLU A 59 -2.27 16.88 1.93
N LEU A 60 -1.20 16.14 1.54
CA LEU A 60 -0.94 14.76 1.97
C LEU A 60 -1.21 14.52 3.47
N GLY A 61 -0.74 15.42 4.34
CA GLY A 61 -0.93 15.34 5.78
C GLY A 61 -2.41 15.37 6.19
N PRO A 62 -3.13 16.47 5.96
CA PRO A 62 -4.58 16.55 6.18
C PRO A 62 -5.37 15.40 5.53
N THR A 63 -5.05 15.05 4.28
CA THR A 63 -5.72 13.97 3.54
C THR A 63 -5.54 12.61 4.22
N LEU A 64 -4.33 12.28 4.70
CA LEU A 64 -4.05 11.05 5.45
C LEU A 64 -4.80 11.02 6.78
N VAL A 65 -4.74 12.10 7.57
CA VAL A 65 -5.41 12.18 8.88
C VAL A 65 -6.92 12.00 8.72
N GLU A 66 -7.51 12.64 7.72
CA GLU A 66 -8.95 12.51 7.45
C GLU A 66 -9.33 11.10 6.97
N ALA A 67 -8.51 10.48 6.12
CA ALA A 67 -8.73 9.11 5.67
C ALA A 67 -8.70 8.11 6.84
N VAL A 68 -7.72 8.24 7.73
CA VAL A 68 -7.60 7.42 8.94
C VAL A 68 -8.82 7.64 9.85
N ARG A 69 -9.19 8.90 10.11
CA ARG A 69 -10.32 9.26 10.98
C ARG A 69 -11.66 8.66 10.52
N ARG A 70 -11.89 8.53 9.22
CA ARG A 70 -13.13 7.97 8.64
C ARG A 70 -13.17 6.44 8.61
N ARG A 71 -12.08 5.76 9.00
CA ARG A 71 -11.91 4.33 8.82
C ARG A 71 -12.17 3.58 10.13
N ASP A 72 -13.38 3.08 10.29
CA ASP A 72 -13.84 2.42 11.53
C ASP A 72 -13.07 1.12 11.85
N GLY A 73 -12.53 0.43 10.84
CA GLY A 73 -11.81 -0.84 10.99
C GLY A 73 -10.34 -0.72 11.39
N LEU A 74 -9.77 0.48 11.39
CA LEU A 74 -8.33 0.64 11.66
C LEU A 74 -7.97 0.31 13.11
N PRO A 75 -6.82 -0.34 13.34
CA PRO A 75 -6.28 -0.50 14.68
C PRO A 75 -6.17 0.84 15.41
N ARG A 76 -6.53 0.87 16.70
CA ARG A 76 -6.50 2.09 17.53
C ARG A 76 -5.14 2.80 17.50
N ILE A 77 -4.05 2.05 17.34
CA ILE A 77 -2.71 2.62 17.24
C ILE A 77 -2.57 3.53 16.01
N ALA A 78 -3.10 3.13 14.85
CA ALA A 78 -3.08 3.95 13.64
C ALA A 78 -3.89 5.24 13.83
N GLN A 79 -5.06 5.15 14.47
CA GLN A 79 -5.89 6.31 14.84
C GLN A 79 -5.14 7.29 15.76
N ALA A 80 -4.40 6.76 16.74
CA ALA A 80 -3.68 7.57 17.72
C ALA A 80 -2.49 8.33 17.11
N ILE A 81 -1.74 7.70 16.21
CA ILE A 81 -0.43 8.22 15.77
C ILE A 81 -0.44 8.89 14.39
N ALA A 82 -1.52 8.79 13.61
CA ALA A 82 -1.60 9.40 12.29
C ALA A 82 -1.36 10.93 12.33
N ALA A 83 -2.05 11.64 13.23
CA ALA A 83 -1.86 13.08 13.37
C ALA A 83 -0.47 13.47 13.91
N PRO A 84 0.06 12.82 14.98
CA PRO A 84 1.44 13.03 15.41
C PRO A 84 2.50 12.80 14.33
N ALA A 85 2.38 11.71 13.55
CA ALA A 85 3.30 11.38 12.47
C ALA A 85 3.29 12.47 11.38
N VAL A 86 2.10 12.93 10.97
CA VAL A 86 1.95 14.03 10.00
C VAL A 86 2.54 15.34 10.50
N ARG A 87 2.34 15.68 11.78
CA ARG A 87 2.84 16.92 12.38
C ARG A 87 4.31 16.86 12.75
N LYS A 88 4.96 15.70 12.62
CA LYS A 88 6.33 15.45 13.08
C LYS A 88 6.55 15.81 14.56
N THR A 89 5.53 15.58 15.40
CA THR A 89 5.58 15.89 16.84
C THR A 89 6.19 14.77 17.68
N GLY A 90 6.65 13.70 17.04
CA GLY A 90 7.18 12.50 17.68
C GLY A 90 6.12 11.42 17.88
N VAL A 91 6.54 10.16 17.72
CA VAL A 91 5.79 8.93 18.00
C VAL A 91 6.69 8.07 18.88
N LEU A 92 6.15 7.45 19.94
CA LEU A 92 6.97 6.65 20.85
C LEU A 92 7.44 5.36 20.15
N GLU A 93 8.64 4.87 20.49
CA GLU A 93 9.16 3.62 19.91
C GLU A 93 8.22 2.43 20.16
N SER A 94 7.56 2.38 21.32
CA SER A 94 6.56 1.36 21.63
C SER A 94 5.32 1.45 20.73
N GLU A 95 4.93 2.66 20.32
CA GLU A 95 3.81 2.92 19.41
C GLU A 95 4.19 2.54 17.98
N THR A 96 5.39 2.90 17.53
CA THR A 96 5.95 2.50 16.24
C THR A 96 6.03 0.98 16.12
N ARG A 97 6.56 0.30 17.14
CA ARG A 97 6.61 -1.16 17.17
C ARG A 97 5.21 -1.78 17.10
N LEU A 98 4.25 -1.26 17.87
CA LEU A 98 2.87 -1.76 17.83
C LEU A 98 2.22 -1.51 16.46
N LEU A 99 2.46 -0.37 15.80
CA LEU A 99 2.00 -0.13 14.43
C LEU A 99 2.56 -1.19 13.49
N ARG A 100 3.87 -1.44 13.53
CA ARG A 100 4.56 -2.41 12.66
C ARG A 100 4.08 -3.84 12.88
N GLU A 101 3.84 -4.24 14.13
CA GLU A 101 3.21 -5.54 14.45
C GLU A 101 1.82 -5.68 13.80
N ARG A 102 0.99 -4.63 13.85
CA ARG A 102 -0.32 -4.62 13.20
C ARG A 102 -0.23 -4.56 11.68
N LEU A 103 0.78 -3.87 11.15
CA LEU A 103 1.07 -3.81 9.72
C LEU A 103 1.43 -5.20 9.16
N THR A 104 2.28 -5.94 9.87
CA THR A 104 2.61 -7.33 9.50
C THR A 104 1.38 -8.24 9.57
N ALA A 105 0.58 -8.13 10.64
CA ALA A 105 -0.63 -8.95 10.78
C ALA A 105 -1.65 -8.71 9.66
N ILE A 106 -1.85 -7.46 9.22
CA ILE A 106 -2.76 -7.19 8.10
C ILE A 106 -2.19 -7.68 6.77
N GLN A 107 -0.88 -7.55 6.56
CA GLN A 107 -0.20 -8.07 5.38
C GLN A 107 -0.41 -9.59 5.28
N GLU A 108 -0.15 -10.33 6.35
CA GLU A 108 -0.35 -11.78 6.40
C GLU A 108 -1.81 -12.14 6.14
N SER A 109 -2.76 -11.43 6.76
CA SER A 109 -4.19 -11.65 6.52
C SER A 109 -4.59 -11.44 5.06
N VAL A 110 -4.09 -10.39 4.41
CA VAL A 110 -4.39 -10.09 3.00
C VAL A 110 -3.76 -11.13 2.08
N LEU A 111 -2.50 -11.53 2.32
CA LEU A 111 -1.81 -12.52 1.51
C LEU A 111 -2.42 -13.93 1.67
N ASN A 112 -2.84 -14.31 2.88
CA ASN A 112 -3.50 -15.59 3.12
C ASN A 112 -4.90 -15.67 2.48
N ALA A 113 -5.58 -14.53 2.34
CA ALA A 113 -6.87 -14.45 1.66
C ALA A 113 -6.76 -14.32 0.14
N TYR A 114 -5.55 -14.12 -0.40
CA TYR A 114 -5.35 -13.95 -1.84
C TYR A 114 -5.74 -15.24 -2.61
N PRO A 115 -6.48 -15.15 -3.73
CA PRO A 115 -6.86 -13.92 -4.45
C PRO A 115 -8.12 -13.21 -3.94
N ASP A 116 -8.89 -13.84 -3.06
CA ASP A 116 -10.21 -13.42 -2.58
C ASP A 116 -10.17 -12.44 -1.39
N HIS A 117 -9.13 -11.61 -1.31
CA HIS A 117 -8.95 -10.64 -0.23
C HIS A 117 -9.94 -9.47 -0.34
N GLU A 118 -10.32 -8.93 0.82
CA GLU A 118 -11.18 -7.76 0.91
C GLU A 118 -10.42 -6.47 0.57
N LEU A 119 -11.05 -5.59 -0.23
CA LEU A 119 -10.44 -4.28 -0.54
C LEU A 119 -10.29 -3.43 0.72
N SER A 120 -11.21 -3.58 1.68
CA SER A 120 -11.15 -2.87 2.95
C SER A 120 -9.86 -3.16 3.72
N ALA A 121 -9.46 -4.43 3.80
CA ALA A 121 -8.21 -4.84 4.43
C ALA A 121 -6.98 -4.33 3.65
N LEU A 122 -7.04 -4.34 2.31
CA LEU A 122 -5.98 -3.76 1.48
C LEU A 122 -5.85 -2.24 1.69
N GLY A 123 -6.97 -1.52 1.79
CA GLY A 123 -6.98 -0.08 2.06
C GLY A 123 -6.44 0.26 3.46
N ASP A 124 -6.78 -0.55 4.47
CA ASP A 124 -6.25 -0.42 5.83
C ASP A 124 -4.72 -0.63 5.85
N TRP A 125 -4.25 -1.63 5.10
CA TRP A 125 -2.82 -1.87 4.94
C TRP A 125 -2.11 -0.67 4.30
N MET A 126 -2.68 -0.09 3.24
CA MET A 126 -2.11 1.11 2.59
C MET A 126 -2.06 2.32 3.52
N LEU A 127 -3.10 2.57 4.32
CA LEU A 127 -3.11 3.68 5.27
C LEU A 127 -2.06 3.50 6.37
N MET A 128 -1.94 2.30 6.93
CA MET A 128 -0.92 2.02 7.96
C MET A 128 0.50 2.10 7.39
N ALA A 129 0.72 1.65 6.15
CA ALA A 129 2.01 1.79 5.47
C ALA A 129 2.35 3.26 5.19
N ALA A 130 1.36 4.11 4.90
CA ALA A 130 1.57 5.54 4.74
C ALA A 130 1.99 6.21 6.06
N ILE A 131 1.40 5.83 7.19
CA ILE A 131 1.77 6.31 8.53
C ILE A 131 3.21 5.89 8.86
N ASP A 132 3.54 4.60 8.69
CA ASP A 132 4.89 4.07 8.95
C ASP A 132 5.96 4.78 8.10
N ALA A 133 5.67 5.01 6.81
CA ALA A 133 6.54 5.78 5.93
C ALA A 133 6.74 7.23 6.41
N LEU A 134 5.75 7.87 7.03
CA LEU A 134 5.92 9.23 7.59
C LEU A 134 6.75 9.22 8.88
N ILE A 135 6.65 8.17 9.71
CA ILE A 135 7.50 7.99 10.89
C ILE A 135 8.97 7.93 10.48
N ASP A 136 9.27 7.21 9.40
CA ASP A 136 10.62 7.11 8.82
C ASP A 136 11.00 8.29 7.90
N GLU A 137 10.20 9.37 7.90
CA GLU A 137 10.41 10.58 7.08
C GLU A 137 10.43 10.35 5.55
N HIS A 138 9.88 9.24 5.08
CA HIS A 138 9.74 8.88 3.68
C HIS A 138 8.45 9.45 3.05
N GLN A 139 8.40 10.78 2.89
CA GLN A 139 7.23 11.46 2.30
C GLN A 139 6.82 10.92 0.92
N TYR A 140 7.78 10.58 0.07
CA TYR A 140 7.51 10.02 -1.27
C TYR A 140 6.78 8.67 -1.18
N LEU A 141 7.09 7.86 -0.17
CA LEU A 141 6.50 6.54 0.04
C LEU A 141 5.11 6.66 0.67
N ALA A 142 4.95 7.59 1.63
CA ALA A 142 3.63 7.93 2.16
C ALA A 142 2.69 8.44 1.05
N ASN A 143 3.20 9.29 0.15
CA ASN A 143 2.47 9.74 -1.03
C ASN A 143 2.07 8.58 -1.94
N TYR A 144 3.00 7.66 -2.24
CA TYR A 144 2.73 6.46 -3.03
C TYR A 144 1.57 5.63 -2.45
N HIS A 145 1.62 5.33 -1.16
CA HIS A 145 0.56 4.56 -0.49
C HIS A 145 -0.78 5.29 -0.49
N MET A 146 -0.79 6.60 -0.25
CA MET A 146 -2.00 7.41 -0.29
C MET A 146 -2.63 7.51 -1.69
N ALA A 147 -1.80 7.63 -2.73
CA ALA A 147 -2.28 7.66 -4.11
C ALA A 147 -2.98 6.33 -4.50
N TRP A 148 -2.43 5.19 -4.07
CA TRP A 148 -3.07 3.89 -4.26
C TRP A 148 -4.32 3.69 -3.38
N PHE A 149 -4.27 4.12 -2.12
CA PHE A 149 -5.44 4.07 -1.23
C PHE A 149 -6.62 4.82 -1.82
N ALA A 150 -6.41 6.02 -2.39
CA ALA A 150 -7.48 6.80 -3.00
C ALA A 150 -8.19 6.05 -4.15
N VAL A 151 -7.46 5.21 -4.89
CA VAL A 151 -8.04 4.36 -5.94
C VAL A 151 -8.84 3.20 -5.34
N VAL A 152 -8.29 2.54 -4.31
CA VAL A 152 -8.94 1.42 -3.61
C VAL A 152 -10.22 1.86 -2.90
N ALA A 153 -10.16 2.94 -2.13
CA ALA A 153 -11.30 3.47 -1.37
C ALA A 153 -12.48 3.88 -2.27
N ARG A 154 -12.21 4.48 -3.45
CA ARG A 154 -13.28 4.79 -4.43
C ARG A 154 -14.02 3.53 -4.89
N ARG A 155 -13.33 2.40 -4.95
CA ARG A 155 -13.89 1.12 -5.41
C ARG A 155 -14.71 0.42 -4.35
N GLU A 156 -14.23 0.46 -3.10
CA GLU A 156 -15.01 0.00 -1.94
C GLU A 156 -16.37 0.71 -1.90
N GLY A 157 -16.40 2.04 -2.04
CA GLY A 157 -17.64 2.82 -2.05
C GLY A 157 -18.53 2.57 -3.28
N SER A 158 -17.94 2.23 -4.43
CA SER A 158 -18.70 1.93 -5.65
C SER A 158 -19.34 0.54 -5.64
N GLY A 159 -18.76 -0.42 -4.89
CA GLY A 159 -19.27 -1.78 -4.76
C GLY A 159 -20.52 -1.91 -3.89
N GLY A 160 -20.83 -0.90 -3.07
CA GLY A 160 -22.00 -0.90 -2.17
C GLY A 160 -23.35 -0.62 -2.84
N PHE A 161 -23.39 -0.34 -4.14
CA PHE A 161 -24.62 -0.02 -4.89
C PHE A 161 -25.07 -1.14 -5.84
N ALA A 162 -24.44 -2.31 -5.81
CA ALA A 162 -24.88 -3.48 -6.55
C ALA A 162 -25.29 -4.59 -5.58
N ALA A 163 -26.56 -4.59 -5.18
CA ALA A 163 -27.25 -5.69 -4.52
C ALA A 163 -28.52 -6.00 -5.32
#